data_AF-A0A933AC48-F1
#
_entry.id   AF-A0A933AC48-F1
#
_cell.length_a   1.000
_cell.length_b   1.000
_cell.length_c   1.000
_cell.angle_alpha   90.00
_cell.angle_beta   90.00
_cell.angle_gamma   90.00
#
_symmetry.space_group_name_H-M   'P 1'
#
loop_
_entity.id
_entity.type
_entity.pdbx_description
1 polymer ?
#
loop_
_entity_poly.entity_id
_entity_poly.type
_entity_poly.pdbx_seq_one_letter_code
_entity_poly.pdbx_strand_id
1 'polypeptide(L)'
;MQKPDTAIQRKAKDKREELQQKREQARLGGGQARIEQQHAKGKLTARERISLLLDDGTFEEIDPFVVHRASDFGLAEQKFP
;
A
#
# COMPACT_ATOMS: atom_id res chain seq x y z
N MET A 1 -20.42 -32.25 -3.00
CA MET A 1 -19.54 -31.06 -2.93
C MET A 1 -19.14 -30.68 -4.35
N GLN A 2 -19.88 -29.79 -5.02
CA GLN A 2 -19.52 -29.32 -6.36
C GLN A 2 -18.30 -28.39 -6.23
N LYS A 3 -17.20 -28.71 -6.92
CA LYS A 3 -16.03 -27.83 -6.99
C LYS A 3 -16.47 -26.52 -7.66
N PRO A 4 -16.07 -25.34 -7.14
CA PRO A 4 -16.49 -24.07 -7.70
C PRO A 4 -16.02 -23.93 -9.14
N ASP A 5 -16.86 -23.33 -9.97
CA ASP A 5 -16.67 -23.16 -11.42
C ASP A 5 -15.30 -22.54 -11.75
N THR A 6 -14.57 -23.14 -12.70
CA THR A 6 -13.16 -22.82 -13.01
C THR A 6 -12.97 -21.36 -13.45
N ALA A 7 -13.99 -20.76 -14.08
CA ALA A 7 -14.00 -19.35 -14.45
C ALA A 7 -14.03 -18.41 -13.23
N ILE A 8 -14.77 -18.78 -12.18
CA ILE A 8 -14.85 -18.02 -10.92
C ILE A 8 -13.49 -18.07 -10.22
N GLN A 9 -12.82 -19.23 -10.22
CA GLN A 9 -11.50 -19.39 -9.62
C GLN A 9 -10.43 -18.53 -10.30
N ARG A 10 -10.44 -18.43 -11.65
CA ARG A 10 -9.53 -17.54 -12.40
C ARG A 10 -9.74 -16.07 -12.03
N LYS A 11 -10.98 -15.59 -12.11
CA LYS A 11 -11.31 -14.20 -11.79
C LYS A 11 -10.94 -13.82 -10.34
N ALA A 12 -11.12 -14.75 -9.41
CA ALA A 12 -10.71 -14.57 -8.01
C ALA A 12 -9.18 -14.49 -7.85
N LYS A 13 -8.43 -15.29 -8.62
CA LYS A 13 -6.96 -15.22 -8.63
C LYS A 13 -6.49 -13.86 -9.13
N ASP A 14 -7.03 -13.37 -10.25
CA ASP A 14 -6.67 -12.07 -10.83
C ASP A 14 -6.94 -10.91 -9.85
N LYS A 15 -8.08 -10.95 -9.15
CA LYS A 15 -8.42 -9.94 -8.13
C LYS A 15 -7.51 -9.97 -6.91
N ARG A 16 -7.02 -11.15 -6.51
CA ARG A 16 -6.03 -11.27 -5.42
C ARG A 16 -4.70 -10.66 -5.85
N GLU A 17 -4.26 -10.91 -7.07
CA GLU A 17 -3.03 -10.32 -7.61
C GLU A 17 -3.13 -8.79 -7.68
N GLU A 18 -4.24 -8.26 -8.19
CA GLU A 18 -4.51 -6.80 -8.20
C GLU A 18 -4.44 -6.19 -6.78
N LEU A 19 -5.02 -6.87 -5.79
CA LEU A 19 -4.97 -6.41 -4.39
C LEU A 19 -3.55 -6.41 -3.83
N GLN A 20 -2.75 -7.44 -4.11
CA GLN A 20 -1.36 -7.51 -3.67
C GLN A 20 -0.52 -6.40 -4.30
N GLN A 21 -0.72 -6.13 -5.60
CA GLN A 21 -0.06 -5.01 -6.29
C GLN A 21 -0.41 -3.66 -5.66
N LYS A 22 -1.69 -3.42 -5.33
CA LYS A 22 -2.13 -2.20 -4.65
C LYS A 22 -1.50 -2.05 -3.26
N ARG A 23 -1.39 -3.15 -2.50
CA ARG A 23 -0.72 -3.14 -1.19
C ARG A 23 0.76 -2.77 -1.32
N GLU A 24 1.44 -3.32 -2.30
CA GLU A 24 2.86 -3.00 -2.51
C GLU A 24 3.06 -1.55 -2.93
N GLN A 25 2.20 -1.03 -3.81
CA GLN A 25 2.22 0.39 -4.18
C GLN A 25 1.98 1.31 -2.97
N ALA A 26 1.00 1.01 -2.13
CA ALA A 26 0.73 1.78 -0.90
C ALA A 26 1.92 1.76 0.07
N ARG A 27 2.64 0.63 0.17
CA ARG A 27 3.85 0.53 1.01
C ARG A 27 4.97 1.45 0.56
N LEU A 28 5.14 1.62 -0.75
CA LEU A 28 6.12 2.52 -1.34
C LEU A 28 5.81 4.01 -1.08
N GLY A 29 4.54 4.35 -0.80
CA GLY A 29 4.08 5.70 -0.48
C GLY A 29 4.54 6.72 -1.53
N GLY A 30 5.36 7.69 -1.12
CA GLY A 30 5.92 8.70 -2.01
C GLY A 30 6.94 8.21 -3.06
N GLY A 31 7.20 6.90 -3.11
CA GLY A 31 8.11 6.24 -4.04
C GLY A 31 9.53 6.03 -3.49
N GLN A 32 10.26 5.12 -4.12
CA GLN A 32 11.60 4.67 -3.71
C GLN A 32 12.58 5.85 -3.50
N ALA A 33 12.60 6.82 -4.42
CA ALA A 33 13.47 7.98 -4.31
C ALA A 33 13.24 8.80 -3.03
N ARG A 34 11.99 8.89 -2.53
CA ARG A 34 11.69 9.60 -1.28
C ARG A 34 12.07 8.80 -0.04
N ILE A 35 11.94 7.47 -0.10
CA ILE A 35 12.42 6.56 0.95
C ILE A 35 13.93 6.73 1.13
N GLU A 36 14.68 6.64 0.03
CA GLU A 36 16.14 6.80 0.04
C GLU A 36 16.57 8.17 0.56
N GLN A 37 15.89 9.26 0.17
CA GLN A 37 16.15 10.60 0.71
C GLN A 37 15.90 10.70 2.21
N GLN A 38 14.91 9.96 2.73
CA GLN A 38 14.61 9.94 4.16
C GLN A 38 15.72 9.19 4.92
N HIS A 39 16.14 8.03 4.43
CA HIS A 39 17.23 7.25 5.00
C HIS A 39 18.57 7.98 4.94
N ALA A 40 18.86 8.68 3.83
CA ALA A 40 20.06 9.51 3.67
C ALA A 40 20.16 10.63 4.72
N LYS A 41 19.01 11.08 5.28
CA LYS A 41 18.94 12.03 6.39
C LYS A 41 19.04 11.38 7.77
N GLY A 42 19.34 10.08 7.85
CA GLY A 42 19.37 9.30 9.09
C GLY A 42 17.99 9.09 9.71
N LYS A 43 16.92 9.22 8.93
CA LYS A 43 15.54 9.10 9.42
C LYS A 43 14.91 7.82 8.93
N LEU A 44 14.10 7.21 9.79
CA LEU A 44 13.17 6.16 9.41
C LEU A 44 11.95 6.74 8.66
N THR A 45 11.36 5.93 7.79
CA THR A 45 10.03 6.11 7.20
C THR A 45 8.94 5.97 8.26
N ALA A 46 7.69 6.32 7.90
CA ALA A 46 6.56 6.19 8.82
C ALA A 46 6.32 4.73 9.26
N ARG A 47 6.32 3.78 8.32
CA ARG A 47 6.09 2.36 8.61
C ARG A 47 7.21 1.72 9.42
N GLU A 48 8.47 2.06 9.11
CA GLU A 48 9.62 1.59 9.91
C GLU A 48 9.54 2.05 11.38
N ARG A 49 9.02 3.25 11.64
CA ARG A 49 8.81 3.74 13.02
C ARG A 49 7.72 2.95 13.75
N ILE A 50 6.64 2.61 13.04
CA ILE A 50 5.56 1.79 13.61
C ILE A 50 6.10 0.41 13.96
N SER A 51 6.85 -0.23 13.05
CA SER A 51 7.47 -1.54 13.30
C SER A 51 8.47 -1.52 14.46
N LEU A 52 9.16 -0.40 14.70
CA LEU A 52 10.05 -0.27 15.85
C LEU A 52 9.30 -0.08 17.17
N LEU A 53 8.12 0.54 17.12
CA LEU A 53 7.34 0.90 18.31
C LEU A 53 6.48 -0.24 18.83
N LEU A 54 5.94 -1.07 17.93
CA LEU A 54 4.98 -2.11 18.24
C LEU A 54 5.62 -3.49 18.23
N ASP A 55 5.02 -4.42 18.96
CA ASP A 55 5.44 -5.82 18.94
C ASP A 55 5.26 -6.41 17.54
N ASP A 56 6.20 -7.24 17.11
CA ASP A 56 6.21 -7.86 15.80
C ASP A 56 4.89 -8.61 15.51
N GLY A 57 4.28 -8.29 14.37
CA GLY A 57 3.04 -8.92 13.93
C GLY A 57 1.76 -8.42 14.60
N THR A 58 1.82 -7.38 15.43
CA THR A 58 0.61 -6.82 16.10
C THR A 58 -0.03 -5.65 15.37
N PHE A 59 0.67 -5.02 14.42
CA PHE A 59 0.16 -3.87 13.70
C PHE A 59 -0.89 -4.26 12.66
N GLU A 60 -2.11 -3.73 12.82
CA GLU A 60 -3.20 -3.83 11.86
C GLU A 60 -3.48 -2.46 11.23
N GLU A 61 -3.22 -2.33 9.92
CA GLU A 61 -3.35 -1.07 9.19
C GLU A 61 -4.80 -0.86 8.74
N ILE A 62 -5.37 0.29 9.11
CA ILE A 62 -6.67 0.75 8.59
C ILE A 62 -6.45 1.74 7.44
N ASP A 63 -7.38 1.73 6.49
CA ASP A 63 -7.41 2.70 5.38
C ASP A 63 -6.13 2.81 4.51
N PRO A 64 -5.41 1.72 4.16
CA PRO A 64 -4.13 1.78 3.42
C PRO A 64 -4.25 2.21 1.95
N PHE A 65 -5.47 2.51 1.47
CA PHE A 65 -5.75 2.90 0.09
C PHE A 65 -6.44 4.25 -0.01
N VAL A 66 -6.55 4.98 1.10
CA VAL A 66 -7.24 6.27 1.13
C VAL A 66 -6.38 7.30 0.41
N VAL A 67 -7.00 8.00 -0.54
CA VAL A 67 -6.40 9.14 -1.25
C VAL A 67 -7.23 10.39 -1.01
N HIS A 68 -6.57 11.55 -1.06
CA HIS A 68 -7.29 12.82 -1.01
C HIS A 68 -8.25 12.97 -2.21
N ARG A 69 -9.27 13.82 -2.02
CA ARG A 69 -10.27 14.15 -3.05
C ARG A 69 -10.08 15.53 -3.67
N ALA A 70 -9.14 16.33 -3.14
CA ALA A 70 -8.82 17.64 -3.68
C ALA A 70 -8.28 17.56 -5.11
N SER A 71 -8.66 18.54 -5.94
CA SER A 71 -8.21 18.68 -7.34
C SER A 71 -7.38 19.94 -7.58
N ASP A 72 -7.41 20.89 -6.65
CA ASP A 72 -6.79 22.20 -6.81
C ASP A 72 -5.25 22.11 -6.83
N PHE A 73 -4.60 23.13 -7.39
CA PHE A 73 -3.15 23.30 -7.40
C PHE A 73 -2.36 22.11 -7.97
N GLY A 74 -2.94 21.37 -8.92
CA GLY A 74 -2.31 20.21 -9.55
C GLY A 74 -2.39 18.91 -8.75
N LEU A 75 -3.13 18.89 -7.63
CA LEU A 75 -3.28 17.69 -6.79
C LEU A 75 -4.07 16.58 -7.48
N ALA A 76 -4.89 16.89 -8.49
CA ALA A 76 -5.66 15.87 -9.22
C ALA A 76 -4.78 14.74 -9.79
N GLU A 77 -3.55 15.05 -10.19
CA GLU A 77 -2.59 14.12 -10.81
C GLU A 77 -1.65 13.45 -9.79
N GLN A 78 -1.55 13.99 -8.57
CA GLN A 78 -0.60 13.53 -7.54
C GLN A 78 -1.29 12.67 -6.48
N LYS A 79 -1.72 11.46 -6.87
CA LYS A 79 -2.37 10.51 -5.95
C LYS A 79 -1.41 9.42 -5.50
N PHE A 80 -1.11 9.41 -4.22
CA PHE A 80 -0.38 8.35 -3.54
C PHE A 80 -1.33 7.72 -2.51
N PRO A 81 -1.56 6.39 -2.56
CA PRO A 81 -2.23 5.65 -1.50
C PRO A 81 -1.38 5.57 -0.22
#